data_AF-A0A1I6TZG4-F1
#
_entry.id   AF-A0A1I6TZG4-F1
#
_cell.length_a   1.000
_cell.length_b   1.000
_cell.length_c   1.000
_cell.angle_alpha   90.00
_cell.angle_beta   90.00
_cell.angle_gamma   90.00
#
_symmetry.space_group_name_H-M   'P 1'
#
loop_
_entity.id
_entity.type
_entity.pdbx_description
1 polymer ?
#
loop_
_entity_poly.entity_id
_entity_poly.type
_entity_poly.pdbx_seq_one_letter_code
_entity_poly.pdbx_strand_id
1 'polypeptide(L)' 'MANADGVTGTVREIDATMLELTKTVTNFGVPKGLGGPLNQLKRTVGDLVAHLEMSQRRS' A
#
# COMPACT_ATOMS: atom_id res chain seq x y z
N MET A 1 25.35 -6.80 -0.76
CA MET A 1 23.98 -7.36 -0.59
C MET A 1 23.19 -6.49 0.39
N ALA A 2 22.88 -5.23 0.04
CA ALA A 2 22.21 -4.28 0.94
C ALA A 2 20.94 -3.64 0.34
N ASN A 3 20.73 -3.76 -0.98
CA ASN A 3 19.64 -3.07 -1.68
C ASN A 3 18.34 -3.90 -1.76
N ALA A 4 18.42 -5.22 -1.58
CA ALA A 4 17.26 -6.11 -1.68
C ALA A 4 16.38 -6.11 -0.41
N ASP A 5 16.96 -5.78 0.75
CA ASP A 5 16.22 -5.70 2.01
C ASP A 5 15.43 -4.38 2.12
N GLY A 6 15.90 -3.30 1.49
CA GLY A 6 15.26 -1.99 1.54
C GLY A 6 13.87 -1.98 0.90
N VAL A 7 13.75 -2.40 -0.36
CA VAL A 7 12.46 -2.41 -1.08
C VAL A 7 11.47 -3.38 -0.43
N THR A 8 11.91 -4.58 -0.07
CA THR A 8 11.07 -5.57 0.62
C THR A 8 10.56 -5.05 1.96
N GLY A 9 11.42 -4.36 2.72
CA GLY A 9 11.04 -3.72 3.98
C GLY A 9 10.00 -2.62 3.78
N THR A 10 10.25 -1.71 2.85
CA THR A 10 9.34 -0.61 2.52
C THR A 10 7.98 -1.11 2.04
N VAL A 11 7.92 -2.13 1.17
CA VAL A 11 6.66 -2.72 0.72
C VAL A 11 5.86 -3.29 1.89
N ARG A 12 6.51 -4.01 2.81
CA ARG A 12 5.85 -4.56 4.02
C ARG A 12 5.28 -3.47 4.92
N GLU A 13 6.01 -2.37 5.09
CA GLU A 13 5.54 -1.21 5.87
C GLU A 13 4.30 -0.57 5.22
N ILE A 14 4.33 -0.38 3.90
CA ILE A 14 3.19 0.17 3.14
C ILE A 14 1.95 -0.71 3.30
N ASP A 15 2.10 -2.03 3.15
CA ASP A 15 0.99 -2.98 3.31
C ASP A 15 0.41 -2.96 4.73
N ALA A 16 1.27 -2.88 5.75
CA ALA A 16 0.85 -2.79 7.15
C ALA A 16 0.04 -1.51 7.41
N THR A 17 0.51 -0.35 6.94
CA THR A 17 -0.20 0.92 7.07
C THR A 17 -1.53 0.91 6.32
N MET A 18 -1.59 0.35 5.11
CA MET A 18 -2.84 0.25 4.34
C MET A 18 -3.87 -0.67 4.99
N LEU A 19 -3.40 -1.75 5.64
CA LEU A 19 -4.26 -2.63 6.42
C LEU A 19 -4.84 -1.91 7.64
N GLU A 20 -4.03 -1.15 8.37
CA GLU A 20 -4.46 -0.36 9.51
C GLU A 20 -5.46 0.74 9.11
N LEU A 21 -5.19 1.44 8.00
CA LEU A 21 -6.12 2.41 7.42
C LEU A 21 -7.46 1.77 7.08
N THR A 22 -7.44 0.60 6.43
CA THR A 22 -8.66 -0.14 6.07
C THR A 22 -9.46 -0.50 7.33
N LYS A 23 -8.81 -1.06 8.35
CA LYS A 23 -9.45 -1.39 9.64
C LYS A 23 -10.05 -0.17 10.31
N THR A 24 -9.29 0.93 10.34
CA THR A 24 -9.74 2.21 10.92
C THR A 24 -10.99 2.71 10.21
N VAL A 25 -10.96 2.79 8.89
CA VAL A 25 -12.10 3.21 8.08
C VAL A 25 -13.31 2.29 8.28
N THR A 26 -13.11 0.97 8.36
CA THR A 26 -14.21 0.03 8.63
C THR A 26 -14.80 0.24 10.02
N ASN A 27 -13.98 0.43 11.05
CA ASN A 27 -14.43 0.60 12.43
C ASN A 27 -15.23 1.90 12.64
N PHE A 28 -14.82 2.99 12.00
CA PHE A 28 -15.51 4.29 12.10
C PHE A 28 -16.63 4.46 11.05
N GLY A 29 -16.74 3.52 10.11
CA GLY A 29 -17.59 3.64 8.94
C GLY A 29 -16.95 4.51 7.86
N VAL A 30 -17.09 4.10 6.60
CA VAL A 30 -16.62 4.89 5.45
C VAL A 30 -17.45 6.18 5.36
N PRO A 31 -16.86 7.38 5.47
CA PRO A 31 -17.61 8.61 5.33
C PRO A 31 -18.26 8.72 3.95
N LYS A 32 -19.47 9.28 3.88
CA LYS A 32 -20.18 9.48 2.61
C LYS A 32 -19.30 10.28 1.64
N GLY A 33 -19.19 9.79 0.40
CA GLY A 33 -18.36 10.39 -0.63
C GLY A 33 -16.88 9.95 -0.63
N LEU A 34 -16.40 9.28 0.43
CA LEU A 34 -14.99 8.83 0.49
C LEU A 34 -14.77 7.37 0.03
N GLY A 35 -15.81 6.58 -0.18
CA GLY A 35 -15.65 5.20 -0.65
C GLY A 35 -14.94 5.08 -2.00
N GLY A 36 -15.25 5.95 -2.96
CA GLY A 36 -14.56 6.02 -4.25
C GLY A 36 -13.07 6.41 -4.11
N PRO A 37 -12.77 7.57 -3.49
CA PRO A 37 -11.39 7.99 -3.22
C PRO A 37 -10.54 6.96 -2.48
N LEU A 38 -11.08 6.30 -1.45
CA LEU A 38 -10.36 5.27 -0.69
C LEU A 38 -10.07 4.01 -1.52
N ASN A 39 -11.00 3.60 -2.38
CA ASN A 39 -10.77 2.51 -3.33
C ASN A 39 -9.72 2.88 -4.37
N GLN A 40 -9.71 4.13 -4.85
CA GLN A 40 -8.68 4.62 -5.76
C GLN A 40 -7.31 4.63 -5.08
N LEU A 41 -7.22 5.13 -3.84
CA LEU A 41 -5.99 5.11 -3.05
C LEU A 41 -5.43 3.67 -2.92
N LYS A 42 -6.29 2.70 -2.56
CA LYS A 42 -5.88 1.29 -2.46
C LYS A 42 -5.29 0.75 -3.77
N ARG A 43 -5.89 1.09 -4.91
CA ARG A 43 -5.39 0.67 -6.24
C ARG A 43 -4.04 1.31 -6.54
N THR A 44 -3.93 2.63 -6.40
CA THR A 44 -2.68 3.36 -6.66
C THR A 44 -1.52 2.85 -5.81
N VAL A 45 -1.77 2.55 -4.53
CA VAL A 45 -0.73 2.00 -3.64
C VAL A 45 -0.35 0.58 -4.06
N GLY A 46 -1.31 -0.26 -4.45
CA GLY A 46 -1.01 -1.59 -5.00
C GLY A 46 -0.15 -1.54 -6.27
N ASP A 47 -0.44 -0.61 -7.18
CA ASP A 47 0.35 -0.39 -8.39
C ASP A 47 1.78 0.07 -8.06
N LEU A 48 1.94 0.95 -7.05
CA LEU A 48 3.24 1.39 -6.57
C LEU A 48 4.06 0.23 -5.98
N VAL A 49 3.43 -0.59 -5.12
CA VAL A 49 4.07 -1.78 -4.54
C VAL A 49 4.56 -2.71 -5.65
N ALA A 50 3.68 -3.04 -6.61
CA ALA A 50 4.04 -3.88 -7.74
C ALA A 50 5.20 -3.28 -8.56
N HIS A 51 5.20 -1.95 -8.77
CA HIS A 51 6.29 -1.28 -9.48
C HIS A 51 7.62 -1.36 -8.72
N LEU A 52 7.61 -1.16 -7.40
CA LEU A 52 8.79 -1.27 -6.55
C LEU A 52 9.37 -2.69 -6.58
N GLU A 53 8.53 -3.71 -6.44
CA GLU A 53 8.95 -5.11 -6.52
C GLU A 53 9.51 -5.47 -7.91
N MET A 54 8.87 -4.98 -8.99
CA MET A 54 9.37 -5.19 -10.35
C MET A 54 10.71 -4.49 -10.59
N SER A 55 10.90 -3.29 -10.06
CA SER A 55 12.15 -2.53 -10.15
C SER A 55 13.29 -3.28 -9.47
N GLN A 56 13.05 -3.81 -8.26
CA GLN A 56 14.03 -4.62 -7.53
C GLN A 56 14.40 -5.92 -8.26
N ARG A 57 13.46 -6.57 -8.95
CA ARG A 57 13.76 -7.79 -9.74
C ARG A 57 14.61 -7.51 -10.98
N ARG A 58 14.66 -6.26 -11.45
CA ARG A 58 15.43 -5.83 -12.62
C ARG A 58 16.83 -5.30 -12.27
N SER A 59 17.09 -4.97 -11.01
CA SER A 59 18.38 -4.51 -10.48
C SER A 59 19.25 -5.66 -9.98
#